data_AF-A0A950FM37-F1
#
_entry.id   AF-A0A950FM37-F1
#
_cell.length_a   1.000
_cell.length_b   1.000
_cell.length_c   1.000
_cell.angle_alpha   90.00
_cell.angle_beta   90.00
_cell.angle_gamma   90.00
#
_symmetry.space_group_name_H-M   'P 1'
#
loop_
_entity.id
_entity.type
_entity.pdbx_description
1 polymer ?
#
loop_
_entity_poly.entity_id
_entity_poly.type
_entity_poly.pdbx_seq_one_letter_code
_entity_poly.pdbx_strand_id
1 'polypeptide(L)'
;MNRTEEPSESFVCNVKQTLRSERKSTNLNRTALVHRLFQLGVLAKGVDGAFELIGGLLLLLLSPATISRTIFFLVQGELKEDPTDLVANLLVRNAGTVVQTRVPASAFLIVHGVVKLALVGGLAANKLWSYPAAIVVFAGFTIYQIYQLAHQYSLFLEIVTVLDIVIVLLVFAEYRHVTLARKRDL
;
A
#
# COMPACT_ATOMS: atom_id res chain seq x y z
N MET A 1 25.78 31.45 -52.53
CA MET A 1 24.65 30.57 -52.92
C MET A 1 24.81 29.27 -52.13
N ASN A 2 24.26 29.22 -50.91
CA ASN A 2 24.50 28.07 -50.01
C ASN A 2 23.35 27.08 -50.20
N ARG A 3 23.61 25.96 -50.87
CA ARG A 3 22.65 24.89 -51.13
C ARG A 3 22.59 24.04 -49.86
N THR A 4 21.52 24.15 -49.08
CA THR A 4 21.26 23.23 -47.97
C THR A 4 21.07 21.85 -48.57
N GLU A 5 22.01 20.94 -48.35
CA GLU A 5 21.88 19.53 -48.72
C GLU A 5 20.80 18.92 -47.83
N GLU A 6 19.64 18.58 -48.42
CA GLU A 6 18.61 17.83 -47.69
C GLU A 6 19.11 16.41 -47.40
N PRO A 7 18.92 15.91 -46.17
CA PRO A 7 19.33 14.56 -45.81
C PRO A 7 18.59 13.50 -46.64
N SER A 8 19.31 12.46 -47.07
CA SER A 8 18.76 11.37 -47.90
C SER A 8 17.63 10.59 -47.20
N GLU A 9 16.64 10.11 -47.95
CA GLU A 9 15.48 9.39 -47.39
C GLU A 9 15.87 8.13 -46.59
N SER A 10 16.95 7.45 -46.99
CA SER A 10 17.50 6.30 -46.28
C SER A 10 18.04 6.67 -44.90
N PHE A 11 18.69 7.83 -44.78
CA PHE A 11 19.14 8.37 -43.50
C PHE A 11 17.96 8.70 -42.58
N VAL A 12 16.93 9.37 -43.12
CA VAL A 12 15.70 9.69 -42.36
C VAL A 12 14.98 8.41 -41.89
N CYS A 13 14.93 7.36 -42.72
CA CYS A 13 14.30 6.10 -42.38
C CYS A 13 15.04 5.36 -41.25
N ASN A 14 16.37 5.27 -41.32
CA ASN A 14 17.20 4.64 -40.29
C ASN A 14 17.06 5.36 -38.94
N VAL A 15 17.09 6.70 -38.93
CA VAL A 15 16.89 7.49 -37.70
C VAL A 15 15.51 7.22 -37.08
N LYS A 16 14.44 7.18 -37.90
CA LYS A 16 13.09 6.85 -37.42
C LYS A 16 13.02 5.44 -36.81
N GLN A 17 13.69 4.46 -37.42
CA GLN A 17 13.71 3.09 -36.91
C GLN A 17 14.46 2.98 -35.58
N THR A 18 15.62 3.63 -35.44
CA THR A 18 16.39 3.67 -34.19
C THR A 18 15.61 4.34 -33.07
N LEU A 19 15.00 5.50 -33.33
CA LEU A 19 14.16 6.17 -32.33
C LEU A 19 12.95 5.33 -31.92
N ARG A 20 12.38 4.56 -32.85
CA ARG A 20 11.26 3.66 -32.57
C ARG A 20 11.68 2.47 -31.71
N SER A 21 12.86 1.88 -31.94
CA SER A 21 13.36 0.75 -31.15
C SER A 21 13.72 1.18 -29.72
N GLU A 22 14.39 2.32 -29.55
CA GLU A 22 14.71 2.90 -28.24
C GLU A 22 13.45 3.26 -27.47
N ARG A 23 12.48 3.90 -28.14
CA ARG A 23 11.17 4.19 -27.54
C ARG A 23 10.44 2.91 -27.14
N LYS A 24 10.49 1.85 -27.94
CA LYS A 24 9.82 0.58 -27.61
C LYS A 24 10.46 -0.09 -26.39
N SER A 25 11.79 -0.17 -26.36
CA SER A 25 12.57 -0.74 -25.24
C SER A 25 12.33 0.00 -23.92
N THR A 26 12.39 1.33 -23.95
CA THR A 26 12.12 2.15 -22.76
C THR A 26 10.69 1.98 -22.23
N ASN A 27 9.69 1.85 -23.09
CA ASN A 27 8.30 1.60 -22.68
C ASN A 27 8.11 0.18 -22.09
N LEU A 28 8.74 -0.84 -22.68
CA LEU A 28 8.74 -2.21 -22.15
C LEU A 28 9.33 -2.25 -20.73
N ASN A 29 10.49 -1.62 -20.54
CA ASN A 29 11.16 -1.57 -19.24
C ASN A 29 10.34 -0.80 -18.18
N ARG A 30 9.72 0.32 -18.56
CA ARG A 30 8.85 1.08 -17.65
C ARG A 30 7.62 0.30 -17.23
N THR A 31 6.96 -0.37 -18.17
CA THR A 31 5.76 -1.18 -17.86
C THR A 31 6.11 -2.33 -16.92
N ALA A 32 7.23 -3.01 -17.19
CA ALA A 32 7.73 -4.06 -16.31
C ALA A 32 8.11 -3.55 -14.91
N LEU A 33 8.71 -2.36 -14.82
CA LEU A 33 9.03 -1.74 -13.53
C LEU A 33 7.77 -1.39 -12.73
N VAL A 34 6.78 -0.74 -13.35
CA VAL A 34 5.51 -0.39 -12.71
C VAL A 34 4.82 -1.66 -12.20
N HIS A 35 4.76 -2.71 -13.01
CA HIS A 35 4.18 -3.98 -12.62
C HIS A 35 4.91 -4.62 -11.42
N ARG A 36 6.25 -4.60 -11.40
CA ARG A 36 7.04 -5.10 -10.26
C ARG A 36 6.84 -4.28 -8.99
N LEU A 37 6.82 -2.95 -9.11
CA LEU A 37 6.56 -2.07 -7.97
C LEU A 37 5.14 -2.26 -7.44
N PHE A 38 4.16 -2.46 -8.32
CA PHE A 38 2.80 -2.84 -7.96
C PHE A 38 2.80 -4.15 -7.17
N GLN A 39 3.45 -5.20 -7.66
CA GLN A 39 3.52 -6.49 -6.96
C GLN A 39 4.17 -6.36 -5.58
N LEU A 40 5.28 -5.63 -5.48
CA LEU A 40 5.98 -5.38 -4.21
C LEU A 40 5.11 -4.57 -3.24
N GLY A 41 4.44 -3.52 -3.73
CA GLY A 41 3.55 -2.70 -2.93
C GLY A 41 2.33 -3.47 -2.41
N VAL A 42 1.70 -4.27 -3.28
CA VAL A 42 0.58 -5.16 -2.90
C VAL A 42 1.03 -6.22 -1.91
N LEU A 43 2.23 -6.79 -2.09
CA LEU A 43 2.80 -7.73 -1.12
C LEU A 43 3.04 -7.07 0.24
N ALA A 44 3.58 -5.85 0.26
CA ALA A 44 3.76 -5.09 1.50
C ALA A 44 2.43 -4.86 2.23
N LYS A 45 1.36 -4.52 1.51
CA LYS A 45 -0.01 -4.44 2.06
C LYS A 45 -0.54 -5.77 2.58
N GLY A 46 -0.17 -6.87 1.92
CA GLY A 46 -0.51 -8.22 2.37
C GLY A 46 0.17 -8.57 3.68
N VAL A 47 1.45 -8.23 3.82
CA VAL A 47 2.21 -8.43 5.07
C VAL A 47 1.62 -7.60 6.20
N ASP A 48 1.32 -6.32 5.94
CA ASP A 48 0.64 -5.43 6.90
C ASP A 48 -0.71 -6.01 7.36
N GLY A 49 -1.58 -6.41 6.40
CA GLY A 49 -2.86 -7.04 6.72
C GLY A 49 -2.73 -8.37 7.48
N ALA A 50 -1.68 -9.15 7.23
CA ALA A 50 -1.40 -10.37 7.99
C ALA A 50 -1.01 -10.05 9.44
N PHE A 51 -0.17 -9.04 9.67
CA PHE A 51 0.18 -8.60 11.03
C PHE A 51 -1.04 -8.06 11.78
N GLU A 52 -1.91 -7.29 11.13
CA GLU A 52 -3.16 -6.84 11.74
C GLU A 52 -4.09 -8.00 12.10
N LEU A 53 -4.25 -8.97 11.21
CA LEU A 53 -5.09 -10.14 11.46
C LEU A 53 -4.55 -10.97 12.64
N ILE A 54 -3.25 -11.27 12.63
CA ILE A 54 -2.58 -12.00 13.71
C ILE A 54 -2.69 -11.20 15.01
N GLY A 55 -2.40 -9.90 14.98
CA GLY A 55 -2.49 -9.01 16.13
C GLY A 55 -3.91 -8.94 16.71
N GLY A 56 -4.93 -8.83 15.85
CA GLY A 56 -6.33 -8.84 16.25
C GLY A 56 -6.77 -10.18 16.87
N LEU A 57 -6.36 -11.30 16.29
CA LEU A 57 -6.61 -12.64 16.85
C LEU A 57 -5.89 -12.84 18.19
N LEU A 58 -4.62 -12.45 18.29
CA LEU A 58 -3.86 -12.50 19.54
C LEU A 58 -4.51 -11.62 20.60
N LEU A 59 -4.95 -10.42 20.24
CA LEU A 59 -5.63 -9.51 21.15
C LEU A 59 -6.97 -10.10 21.62
N LEU A 60 -7.68 -10.87 20.78
CA LEU A 60 -8.92 -11.57 21.14
C LEU A 60 -8.68 -12.80 22.02
N LEU A 61 -7.53 -13.48 21.89
CA LEU A 61 -7.23 -14.73 22.60
C LEU A 61 -6.39 -14.53 23.89
N LEU A 62 -5.49 -13.55 23.94
CA LEU A 62 -4.59 -13.31 25.08
C LEU A 62 -5.13 -12.29 26.07
N SER A 63 -5.06 -12.62 27.36
CA SER A 63 -5.41 -11.70 28.44
C SER A 63 -4.48 -10.47 28.48
N PRO A 64 -4.96 -9.26 28.82
CA PRO A 64 -4.17 -8.02 28.85
C PRO A 64 -2.85 -8.12 29.63
N ALA A 65 -2.80 -8.96 30.68
CA ALA A 65 -1.62 -9.14 31.52
C ALA A 65 -0.40 -9.74 30.81
N THR A 66 -0.59 -10.52 29.75
CA THR A 66 0.50 -11.17 28.99
C THR A 66 1.07 -10.25 27.92
N ILE A 67 0.22 -9.42 27.31
CA ILE A 67 0.60 -8.49 26.22
C ILE A 67 1.53 -7.39 26.75
N SER A 68 1.27 -6.89 27.97
CA SER A 68 2.04 -5.78 28.56
C SER A 68 3.52 -6.09 28.77
N ARG A 69 3.89 -7.35 29.09
CA ARG A 69 5.29 -7.73 29.35
C ARG A 69 6.12 -7.88 28.07
N THR A 70 5.51 -8.35 26.99
CA THR A 70 6.20 -8.55 25.71
C THR A 70 6.38 -7.24 24.95
N ILE A 71 5.36 -6.36 24.98
CA ILE A 71 5.43 -5.04 24.36
C ILE A 71 6.44 -4.14 25.09
N PHE A 72 6.52 -4.18 26.42
CA PHE A 72 7.50 -3.37 27.15
C PHE A 72 8.97 -3.69 26.83
N PHE A 73 9.29 -4.93 26.45
CA PHE A 73 10.67 -5.33 26.15
C PHE A 73 11.10 -4.89 24.73
N LEU A 74 10.16 -4.77 23.80
CA LEU A 74 10.43 -4.36 22.41
C LEU A 74 10.36 -2.84 22.19
N VAL A 75 9.59 -2.14 23.03
CA VAL A 75 9.23 -0.72 22.86
C VAL A 75 10.14 0.22 23.68
N GLN A 76 11.01 -0.30 24.55
CA GLN A 76 11.97 0.51 25.32
C GLN A 76 13.00 1.28 24.46
N GLY A 77 13.12 0.98 23.17
CA GLY A 77 14.09 1.64 22.27
C GLY A 77 13.63 2.93 21.59
N GLU A 78 12.32 3.17 21.42
CA GLU A 78 11.82 4.24 20.52
C GLU A 78 10.58 4.99 21.07
N LEU A 79 10.34 4.95 22.39
CA LEU A 79 9.24 5.69 23.03
C LEU A 79 9.59 7.18 23.20
N LYS A 80 9.53 7.92 22.10
CA LYS A 80 9.34 9.37 22.11
C LYS A 80 8.31 9.71 21.02
N GLU A 81 7.26 10.42 21.42
CA GLU A 81 6.22 11.04 20.55
C GLU A 81 5.00 10.20 20.11
N ASP A 82 4.57 9.28 20.99
CA ASP A 82 3.16 8.90 21.27
C ASP A 82 2.53 7.66 20.56
N PRO A 83 2.55 6.50 21.25
CA PRO A 83 1.80 5.29 20.92
C PRO A 83 0.59 5.00 21.83
N THR A 84 0.13 5.96 22.65
CA THR A 84 -0.53 5.62 23.92
C THR A 84 -1.97 6.10 24.12
N ASP A 85 -2.51 7.04 23.36
CA ASP A 85 -3.74 7.69 23.88
C ASP A 85 -5.06 6.91 23.73
N LEU A 86 -5.17 5.92 22.84
CA LEU A 86 -6.32 5.00 22.79
C LEU A 86 -6.06 3.69 23.54
N VAL A 87 -4.86 3.13 23.40
CA VAL A 87 -4.50 1.83 23.99
C VAL A 87 -4.12 2.00 25.47
N ALA A 88 -3.38 3.03 25.87
CA ALA A 88 -2.94 3.24 27.26
C ALA A 88 -4.01 3.88 28.16
N ASN A 89 -4.84 4.81 27.65
CA ASN A 89 -5.95 5.34 28.45
C ASN A 89 -7.01 4.27 28.74
N LEU A 90 -7.20 3.32 27.83
CA LEU A 90 -8.11 2.19 28.06
C LEU A 90 -7.49 1.08 28.91
N LEU A 91 -6.18 0.87 28.87
CA LEU A 91 -5.49 -0.21 29.60
C LEU A 91 -5.06 0.15 31.02
N VAL A 92 -4.73 1.40 31.32
CA VAL A 92 -3.96 1.74 32.53
C VAL A 92 -4.80 2.37 33.66
N ARG A 93 -5.95 3.01 33.36
CA ARG A 93 -6.71 3.73 34.41
C ARG A 93 -7.96 3.06 34.96
N ASN A 94 -8.45 1.97 34.35
CA ASN A 94 -9.64 1.27 34.85
C ASN A 94 -9.62 -0.20 34.43
N ALA A 95 -9.20 -1.11 35.31
CA ALA A 95 -9.18 -2.55 35.03
C ALA A 95 -10.55 -3.14 34.62
N GLY A 96 -11.66 -2.44 34.91
CA GLY A 96 -13.01 -2.79 34.44
C GLY A 96 -13.31 -2.38 32.98
N THR A 97 -12.66 -1.35 32.43
CA THR A 97 -12.93 -0.81 31.08
C THR A 97 -12.01 -1.41 30.01
N VAL A 98 -10.87 -2.00 30.42
CA VAL A 98 -9.94 -2.75 29.56
C VAL A 98 -10.63 -3.87 28.79
N VAL A 99 -11.55 -4.58 29.44
CA VAL A 99 -12.27 -5.71 28.83
C VAL A 99 -13.26 -5.22 27.76
N GLN A 100 -13.81 -4.02 27.92
CA GLN A 100 -14.84 -3.48 27.02
C GLN A 100 -14.29 -2.97 25.68
N THR A 101 -13.01 -2.58 25.61
CA THR A 101 -12.41 -2.02 24.38
C THR A 101 -11.50 -2.97 23.63
N ARG A 102 -11.13 -4.08 24.27
CA ARG A 102 -10.43 -5.21 23.65
C ARG A 102 -11.22 -5.82 22.49
N VAL A 103 -12.51 -6.08 22.69
CA VAL A 103 -13.35 -6.72 21.67
C VAL A 103 -13.54 -5.81 20.44
N PRO A 104 -13.87 -4.51 20.59
CA PRO A 104 -13.89 -3.58 19.47
C PRO A 104 -12.54 -3.44 18.75
N ALA A 105 -11.42 -3.33 19.48
CA ALA A 105 -10.09 -3.18 18.87
C ALA A 105 -9.65 -4.43 18.10
N SER A 106 -9.88 -5.63 18.66
CA SER A 106 -9.59 -6.89 17.96
C SER A 106 -10.48 -7.07 16.74
N ALA A 107 -11.79 -6.79 16.85
CA ALA A 107 -12.71 -6.85 15.72
C ALA A 107 -12.28 -5.89 14.60
N PHE A 108 -11.89 -4.66 14.95
CA PHE A 108 -11.36 -3.68 14.00
C PHE A 108 -10.12 -4.21 13.27
N LEU A 109 -9.10 -4.70 14.00
CA LEU A 109 -7.88 -5.25 13.41
C LEU A 109 -8.14 -6.49 12.53
N ILE A 110 -9.00 -7.39 12.98
CA ILE A 110 -9.38 -8.58 12.21
C ILE A 110 -10.05 -8.18 10.90
N VAL A 111 -11.03 -7.28 10.94
CA VAL A 111 -11.72 -6.80 9.74
C VAL A 111 -10.75 -6.11 8.80
N HIS A 112 -9.88 -5.25 9.32
CA HIS A 112 -8.84 -4.59 8.54
C HIS A 112 -7.91 -5.59 7.83
N GLY A 113 -7.38 -6.56 8.59
CA GLY A 113 -6.50 -7.60 8.06
C GLY A 113 -7.19 -8.47 7.01
N VAL A 114 -8.42 -8.94 7.28
CA VAL A 114 -9.19 -9.77 6.34
C VAL A 114 -9.49 -9.01 5.05
N VAL A 115 -9.94 -7.77 5.13
CA VAL A 115 -10.24 -6.95 3.94
C VAL A 115 -8.98 -6.74 3.10
N LYS A 116 -7.85 -6.36 3.72
CA LYS A 116 -6.58 -6.18 3.01
C LYS A 116 -6.12 -7.48 2.34
N LEU A 117 -6.13 -8.59 3.06
CA LEU A 117 -5.72 -9.90 2.52
C LEU A 117 -6.64 -10.36 1.37
N ALA A 118 -7.95 -10.12 1.46
CA ALA A 118 -8.89 -10.43 0.40
C ALA A 118 -8.62 -9.59 -0.86
N LEU A 119 -8.33 -8.30 -0.70
CA LEU A 119 -7.98 -7.39 -1.81
C LEU A 119 -6.64 -7.77 -2.44
N VAL A 120 -5.63 -8.06 -1.62
CA VAL A 120 -4.31 -8.54 -2.07
C VAL A 120 -4.45 -9.85 -2.84
N GLY A 121 -5.23 -10.80 -2.33
CA GLY A 121 -5.52 -12.07 -3.03
C GLY A 121 -6.27 -11.85 -4.35
N GLY A 122 -7.23 -10.92 -4.38
CA GLY A 122 -7.93 -10.54 -5.61
C GLY A 122 -7.00 -9.91 -6.66
N LEU A 123 -6.11 -9.01 -6.24
CA LEU A 123 -5.11 -8.36 -7.09
C LEU A 123 -4.08 -9.37 -7.59
N ALA A 124 -3.60 -10.28 -6.74
CA ALA A 124 -2.70 -11.36 -7.14
C ALA A 124 -3.35 -12.32 -8.15
N ALA A 125 -4.66 -12.54 -8.05
CA ALA A 125 -5.45 -13.30 -9.00
C ALA A 125 -5.86 -12.49 -10.26
N ASN A 126 -5.36 -11.25 -10.42
CA ASN A 126 -5.69 -10.33 -11.52
C ASN A 126 -7.21 -10.15 -11.75
N LYS A 127 -8.03 -10.19 -10.69
CA LYS A 127 -9.48 -10.01 -10.82
C LYS A 127 -9.81 -8.54 -11.04
N LEU A 128 -10.49 -8.21 -12.14
CA LEU A 128 -10.78 -6.81 -12.50
C LEU A 128 -11.53 -6.02 -11.43
N TRP A 129 -12.41 -6.66 -10.66
CA TRP A 129 -13.17 -5.99 -9.60
C TRP A 129 -12.31 -5.64 -8.38
N SER A 130 -11.19 -6.33 -8.15
CA SER A 130 -10.34 -6.08 -6.98
C SER A 130 -9.53 -4.80 -7.13
N TYR A 131 -9.27 -4.34 -8.36
CA TYR A 131 -8.57 -3.07 -8.60
C TYR A 131 -9.35 -1.86 -8.10
N PRO A 132 -10.60 -1.58 -8.55
CA PRO A 132 -11.37 -0.45 -8.03
C PRO A 132 -11.67 -0.60 -6.54
N ALA A 133 -11.92 -1.82 -6.06
CA ALA A 133 -12.11 -2.06 -4.62
C ALA A 133 -10.86 -1.72 -3.80
N ALA A 134 -9.67 -2.14 -4.26
CA ALA A 134 -8.41 -1.84 -3.59
C ALA A 134 -8.09 -0.36 -3.61
N ILE A 135 -8.36 0.34 -4.72
CA ILE A 135 -8.17 1.80 -4.81
C ILE A 135 -9.03 2.50 -3.75
N VAL A 136 -10.33 2.19 -3.68
CA VAL A 136 -11.24 2.83 -2.73
C VAL A 136 -10.83 2.55 -1.29
N VAL A 137 -10.55 1.28 -0.95
CA VAL A 137 -10.21 0.89 0.42
C VAL A 137 -8.85 1.44 0.83
N PHE A 138 -7.81 1.30 0.00
CA PHE A 138 -6.48 1.81 0.33
C PHE A 138 -6.47 3.34 0.39
N ALA A 139 -7.15 4.04 -0.53
CA ALA A 139 -7.28 5.49 -0.46
C ALA A 139 -8.03 5.93 0.81
N GLY A 140 -9.08 5.21 1.22
CA GLY A 140 -9.77 5.47 2.48
C GLY A 140 -8.85 5.36 3.69
N PHE A 141 -8.01 4.31 3.74
CA PHE A 141 -6.99 4.19 4.78
C PHE A 141 -5.95 5.31 4.72
N THR A 142 -5.48 5.68 3.53
CA THR A 142 -4.53 6.79 3.34
C THR A 142 -5.13 8.12 3.83
N ILE A 143 -6.40 8.42 3.53
CA ILE A 143 -7.07 9.63 4.00
C ILE A 143 -7.15 9.64 5.53
N TYR A 144 -7.52 8.50 6.13
CA TYR A 144 -7.55 8.37 7.59
C TYR A 144 -6.15 8.53 8.21
N GLN A 145 -5.11 7.95 7.61
CA GLN A 145 -3.72 8.13 8.05
C GLN A 145 -3.28 9.59 7.95
N ILE A 146 -3.60 10.29 6.86
CA ILE A 146 -3.30 11.73 6.71
C ILE A 146 -4.00 12.54 7.80
N TYR A 147 -5.27 12.24 8.07
CA TYR A 147 -6.00 12.86 9.18
C TYR A 147 -5.27 12.63 10.50
N GLN A 148 -4.82 11.40 10.76
CA GLN A 148 -4.08 11.07 11.97
C GLN A 148 -2.73 11.79 12.04
N LEU A 149 -1.97 11.84 10.94
CA LEU A 149 -0.70 12.54 10.82
C LEU A 149 -0.84 14.04 11.10
N ALA A 150 -1.95 14.64 10.69
CA ALA A 150 -2.24 16.06 10.92
C ALA A 150 -2.54 16.38 12.40
N HIS A 151 -3.00 15.40 13.18
CA HIS A 151 -3.28 15.56 14.60
C HIS A 151 -2.08 15.17 15.47
N GLN A 152 -1.35 14.13 15.08
CA GLN A 152 -0.18 13.62 15.76
C GLN A 152 0.87 13.24 14.73
N TYR A 153 1.89 14.10 14.59
CA TYR A 153 2.96 13.86 13.64
C TYR A 153 3.86 12.72 14.12
N SER A 154 4.11 11.76 13.23
CA SER A 154 5.08 10.69 13.45
C SER A 154 5.79 10.43 12.14
N LEU A 155 7.12 10.45 12.15
CA LEU A 155 7.93 10.18 10.96
C LEU A 155 7.63 8.79 10.37
N PHE A 156 7.38 7.79 11.24
CA PHE A 156 6.98 6.46 10.80
C PHE A 156 5.63 6.50 10.06
N LEU A 157 4.64 7.19 10.63
CA LEU A 157 3.32 7.32 10.03
C LEU A 157 3.37 8.10 8.70
N GLU A 158 4.21 9.13 8.60
CA GLU A 158 4.47 9.86 7.35
C GLU A 158 5.04 8.95 6.26
N ILE A 159 6.10 8.18 6.57
CA ILE A 159 6.71 7.25 5.61
C ILE A 159 5.70 6.22 5.12
N VAL A 160 4.92 5.62 6.03
CA VAL A 160 3.87 4.66 5.69
C VAL A 160 2.78 5.32 4.83
N THR A 161 2.40 6.55 5.14
CA THR A 161 1.41 7.31 4.36
C THR A 161 1.89 7.58 2.94
N VAL A 162 3.14 8.00 2.77
CA VAL A 162 3.74 8.23 1.44
C VAL A 162 3.77 6.92 0.65
N LEU A 163 4.18 5.82 1.28
CA LEU A 163 4.16 4.50 0.66
C LEU A 163 2.74 4.11 0.23
N ASP A 164 1.74 4.37 1.06
CA ASP A 164 0.34 4.08 0.77
C ASP A 164 -0.19 4.87 -0.42
N ILE A 165 0.16 6.16 -0.53
CA ILE A 165 -0.16 7.00 -1.70
C ILE A 165 0.46 6.38 -2.96
N VAL A 166 1.74 6.01 -2.91
CA VAL A 166 2.44 5.38 -4.04
C VAL A 166 1.76 4.08 -4.45
N ILE A 167 1.35 3.25 -3.49
CA ILE A 167 0.66 1.99 -3.76
C ILE A 167 -0.70 2.23 -4.44
N VAL A 168 -1.50 3.19 -3.97
CA VAL A 168 -2.78 3.54 -4.62
C VAL A 168 -2.55 3.96 -6.07
N LEU A 169 -1.52 4.78 -6.33
CA LEU A 169 -1.17 5.21 -7.69
C LEU A 169 -0.70 4.04 -8.56
N LEU A 170 0.10 3.11 -8.02
CA LEU A 170 0.54 1.90 -8.73
C LEU A 170 -0.63 0.98 -9.08
N VAL A 171 -1.56 0.74 -8.14
CA VAL A 171 -2.78 -0.04 -8.39
C VAL A 171 -3.64 0.63 -9.47
N PHE A 172 -3.76 1.95 -9.45
CA PHE A 172 -4.48 2.69 -10.48
C PHE A 172 -3.81 2.60 -11.85
N ALA A 173 -2.47 2.73 -11.92
CA ALA A 173 -1.72 2.56 -13.15
C ALA A 173 -1.91 1.15 -13.72
N GLU A 174 -1.76 0.11 -12.89
CA GLU A 174 -1.97 -1.28 -13.28
C GLU A 174 -3.41 -1.52 -13.78
N TYR A 175 -4.41 -0.98 -13.07
CA TYR A 175 -5.81 -1.09 -13.46
C TYR A 175 -6.07 -0.52 -14.86
N ARG A 176 -5.47 0.64 -15.18
CA ARG A 176 -5.58 1.24 -16.52
C ARG A 176 -4.93 0.34 -17.57
N HIS A 177 -3.75 -0.21 -17.30
CA HIS A 177 -3.06 -1.10 -18.22
C HIS A 177 -3.88 -2.36 -18.52
N VAL A 178 -4.40 -3.03 -17.49
CA VAL A 178 -5.22 -4.24 -17.63
C VAL A 178 -6.53 -3.95 -18.36
N THR A 179 -7.18 -2.83 -18.04
CA THR A 179 -8.45 -2.45 -18.69
C THR A 179 -8.27 -2.14 -20.18
N LEU A 180 -7.18 -1.44 -20.54
CA LEU A 180 -6.87 -1.14 -21.94
C LEU A 180 -6.51 -2.39 -22.75
N ALA A 181 -5.78 -3.33 -22.15
CA ALA A 181 -5.48 -4.61 -22.79
C ALA A 181 -6.78 -5.38 -23.11
N ARG A 182 -7.69 -5.47 -22.14
CA ARG A 182 -8.97 -6.18 -22.32
C ARG A 182 -9.88 -5.54 -23.37
N LYS A 183 -9.90 -4.20 -23.49
CA LYS A 183 -10.69 -3.51 -24.54
C LYS A 183 -10.19 -3.75 -25.95
N ARG A 184 -8.93 -4.17 -26.13
CA ARG A 184 -8.37 -4.48 -27.45
C ARG A 184 -8.76 -5.89 -27.93
N ASP A 185 -9.11 -6.77 -27.00
CA ASP A 185 -9.43 -8.18 -27.26
C ASP A 185 -10.95 -8.43 -27.35
N LEU A 186 -11.77 -7.37 -27.23
CA LEU A 186 -13.23 -7.34 -27.40
C LEU A 186 -13.59 -6.61 -28.70
#